data_AF-A0A166J605-F1
#
_entry.id   AF-A0A166J605-F1
#
_cell.length_a   1.000
_cell.length_b   1.000
_cell.length_c   1.000
_cell.angle_alpha   90.00
_cell.angle_beta   90.00
_cell.angle_gamma   90.00
#
_symmetry.space_group_name_H-M   'P 1'
#
loop_
_entity.id
_entity.type
_entity.pdbx_description
1 polymer ?
#
loop_
_entity_poly.entity_id
_entity_poly.type
_entity_poly.pdbx_seq_one_letter_code
_entity_poly.pdbx_strand_id
1 'polypeptide(L)'
;MTDGSNCAAAWDTNTVYVEGDQVSHDGATWVAGWYTRGEEPGTTGEWGVWKKASDSSCGGNPGPGGDVELSVSGLQSEYILDNGDVSIQFTLESNEALDVIANVINSAGSVVEQTIVKLTDSRTVTMDLYDVTEGQYKLEVVGTATDGEVVMVDNSFSVKEEGGTTPPPPGDYPPYEAGTNYEAGEIVVGSDNGLYECKPWPYTAWCASASYAPGDSLYWQDAWVKL
;
A
#
# COMPACT_ATOMS: atom_id res chain seq x y z
N MET A 1 -8.85 -13.10 -31.12
CA MET A 1 -8.12 -13.01 -29.85
C MET A 1 -9.16 -13.19 -28.76
N THR A 2 -9.02 -14.26 -27.99
CA THR A 2 -9.93 -14.69 -26.92
C THR A 2 -9.64 -13.87 -25.67
N ASP A 3 -10.57 -13.03 -25.25
CA ASP A 3 -10.52 -12.45 -23.90
C ASP A 3 -11.46 -13.27 -23.01
N GLY A 4 -10.85 -14.23 -22.31
CA GLY A 4 -11.52 -15.18 -21.44
C GLY A 4 -11.85 -14.55 -20.09
N SER A 5 -12.93 -13.78 -20.04
CA SER A 5 -13.62 -13.47 -18.78
C SER A 5 -14.20 -14.76 -18.21
N ASN A 6 -13.42 -15.46 -17.38
CA ASN A 6 -13.80 -16.67 -16.67
C ASN A 6 -14.81 -16.35 -15.54
N CYS A 7 -16.03 -16.04 -15.92
CA CYS A 7 -17.16 -15.89 -15.01
C CYS A 7 -18.07 -17.12 -15.12
N ALA A 8 -18.54 -17.64 -13.99
CA ALA A 8 -19.59 -18.66 -13.96
C ALA A 8 -20.88 -18.13 -14.61
N ALA A 9 -21.68 -19.01 -15.22
CA ALA A 9 -22.95 -18.62 -15.82
C ALA A 9 -23.95 -18.15 -14.74
N ALA A 10 -24.84 -17.20 -15.07
CA ALA A 10 -25.87 -16.75 -14.13
C ALA A 10 -26.79 -17.91 -13.71
N TRP A 11 -27.20 -17.94 -12.44
CA TRP A 11 -28.12 -18.95 -11.92
C TRP A 11 -29.49 -18.85 -12.60
N ASP A 12 -29.97 -19.97 -13.11
CA ASP A 12 -31.32 -20.18 -13.65
C ASP A 12 -32.10 -21.18 -12.79
N THR A 13 -33.27 -20.76 -12.31
CA THR A 13 -34.20 -21.54 -11.47
C THR A 13 -34.70 -22.85 -12.12
N ASN A 14 -34.76 -22.90 -13.45
CA ASN A 14 -35.27 -24.05 -14.20
C ASN A 14 -34.18 -25.07 -14.55
N THR A 15 -32.91 -24.71 -14.36
CA THR A 15 -31.75 -25.54 -14.68
C THR A 15 -31.41 -26.45 -13.51
N VAL A 16 -30.96 -27.67 -13.83
CA VAL A 16 -30.45 -28.64 -12.87
C VAL A 16 -28.95 -28.43 -12.71
N TYR A 17 -28.49 -28.34 -11.47
CA TYR A 17 -27.08 -28.25 -11.11
C TYR A 17 -26.67 -29.47 -10.29
N VAL A 18 -25.45 -29.94 -10.47
CA VAL A 18 -24.84 -31.05 -9.73
C VAL A 18 -23.63 -30.59 -8.93
N GLU A 19 -23.12 -31.43 -8.05
CA GLU A 19 -21.97 -31.12 -7.20
C GLU A 19 -20.79 -30.55 -8.03
N GLY A 20 -20.29 -29.40 -7.61
CA GLY A 20 -19.18 -28.70 -8.25
C GLY A 20 -19.58 -27.69 -9.33
N ASP A 21 -20.84 -27.68 -9.78
CA ASP A 21 -21.32 -26.67 -10.74
C ASP A 21 -21.25 -25.28 -10.12
N GLN A 22 -20.82 -24.30 -10.92
CA GLN A 22 -20.66 -22.91 -10.51
C GLN A 22 -21.68 -22.01 -11.21
N VAL A 23 -22.26 -21.10 -10.44
CA VAL A 23 -23.18 -20.07 -10.94
C VAL A 23 -22.86 -18.70 -10.34
N SER A 24 -23.16 -17.63 -11.07
CA SER A 24 -23.19 -16.28 -10.49
C SER A 24 -24.61 -15.93 -10.03
N HIS A 25 -24.74 -15.41 -8.81
CA HIS A 25 -25.99 -14.94 -8.23
C HIS A 25 -25.71 -13.93 -7.12
N ASP A 26 -26.45 -12.83 -7.07
CA ASP A 26 -26.29 -11.74 -6.08
C ASP A 26 -24.84 -11.28 -5.89
N GLY A 27 -24.14 -11.03 -7.00
CA GLY A 27 -22.77 -10.49 -6.98
C GLY A 27 -21.68 -11.48 -6.56
N ALA A 28 -22.02 -12.72 -6.24
CA ALA A 28 -21.08 -13.76 -5.84
C ALA A 28 -21.11 -14.97 -6.77
N THR A 29 -20.01 -15.73 -6.77
CA THR A 29 -19.96 -17.06 -7.37
C THR A 29 -20.30 -18.11 -6.32
N TRP A 30 -21.22 -19.00 -6.66
CA TRP A 30 -21.72 -20.08 -5.81
C TRP A 30 -21.41 -21.43 -6.43
N VAL A 31 -21.04 -22.41 -5.59
CA VAL A 31 -20.78 -23.80 -5.98
C VAL A 31 -21.88 -24.69 -5.40
N ALA A 32 -22.49 -25.53 -6.22
CA ALA A 32 -23.45 -26.53 -5.77
C ALA A 32 -22.73 -27.64 -4.99
N GLY A 33 -23.20 -27.96 -3.79
CA GLY A 33 -22.67 -29.06 -2.98
C GLY A 33 -23.24 -30.43 -3.36
N TRP A 34 -24.40 -30.46 -4.03
CA TRP A 34 -25.06 -31.66 -4.54
C TRP A 34 -26.13 -31.28 -5.56
N TYR A 35 -26.86 -32.29 -6.06
CA TYR A 35 -27.97 -32.10 -7.00
C TYR A 35 -28.99 -31.08 -6.49
N THR A 36 -29.28 -30.04 -7.28
CA THR A 36 -30.31 -29.04 -6.99
C THR A 36 -30.99 -28.52 -8.25
N ARG A 37 -32.22 -28.05 -8.09
CA ARG A 37 -33.01 -27.35 -9.11
C ARG A 37 -33.97 -26.40 -8.42
N GLY A 38 -33.93 -25.13 -8.81
CA GLY A 38 -34.85 -24.10 -8.31
C GLY A 38 -34.55 -23.57 -6.90
N GLU A 39 -33.57 -24.12 -6.17
CA GLU A 39 -33.10 -23.54 -4.91
C GLU A 39 -32.14 -22.39 -5.20
N GLU A 40 -32.45 -21.21 -4.68
CA GLU A 40 -31.73 -19.97 -4.96
C GLU A 40 -30.44 -19.85 -4.11
N PRO A 41 -29.27 -19.55 -4.71
CA PRO A 41 -28.04 -19.33 -3.96
C PRO A 41 -28.18 -18.23 -2.91
N GLY A 42 -27.54 -18.41 -1.75
CA GLY A 42 -27.64 -17.46 -0.63
C GLY A 42 -28.89 -17.59 0.27
N THR A 43 -29.93 -18.31 -0.17
CA THR A 43 -31.19 -18.44 0.59
C THR A 43 -31.29 -19.71 1.45
N THR A 44 -30.39 -20.68 1.24
CA THR A 44 -30.49 -22.02 1.83
C THR A 44 -29.73 -22.20 3.16
N GLY A 45 -29.18 -21.11 3.71
CA GLY A 45 -28.46 -21.08 4.98
C GLY A 45 -27.06 -21.71 4.91
N GLU A 46 -26.31 -21.66 6.03
CA GLU A 46 -24.90 -22.09 6.10
C GLU A 46 -24.71 -23.58 5.75
N TRP A 47 -25.73 -24.40 5.96
CA TRP A 47 -25.75 -25.84 5.63
C TRP A 47 -26.49 -26.18 4.33
N GLY A 48 -26.85 -25.15 3.55
CA GLY A 48 -27.59 -25.27 2.31
C GLY A 48 -26.78 -25.80 1.14
N VAL A 49 -27.47 -26.02 0.02
CA VAL A 49 -26.92 -26.64 -1.20
C VAL A 49 -25.92 -25.74 -1.92
N TRP A 50 -25.99 -24.43 -1.75
CA TRP A 50 -25.09 -23.47 -2.38
C TRP A 50 -24.03 -22.98 -1.39
N LYS A 51 -22.75 -23.17 -1.76
CA LYS A 51 -21.60 -22.68 -1.00
C LYS A 51 -20.97 -21.50 -1.73
N LYS A 52 -20.76 -20.39 -1.02
CA LYS A 52 -20.13 -19.20 -1.58
C LYS A 52 -18.65 -19.50 -1.89
N ALA A 53 -18.23 -19.29 -3.13
CA ALA A 53 -16.89 -19.62 -3.61
C ALA A 53 -16.00 -18.37 -3.75
N SER A 54 -16.55 -17.25 -4.21
CA SER A 54 -15.84 -15.96 -4.27
C SER A 54 -16.81 -14.77 -4.43
N ASP A 55 -16.37 -13.59 -4.01
CA ASP A 55 -17.07 -12.30 -4.20
C ASP A 55 -16.81 -11.69 -5.58
N SER A 56 -16.51 -12.51 -6.59
CA SER A 56 -16.16 -12.04 -7.93
C SER A 56 -17.41 -11.57 -8.68
N SER A 57 -17.56 -10.26 -8.83
CA SER A 57 -18.69 -9.61 -9.50
C SER A 57 -18.73 -9.95 -11.00
N CYS A 58 -19.54 -10.95 -11.34
CA CYS A 58 -19.91 -11.24 -12.72
C CYS A 58 -21.44 -11.34 -12.84
N GLY A 59 -22.09 -10.18 -12.87
CA GLY A 59 -23.53 -10.07 -13.06
C GLY A 59 -23.88 -8.66 -13.53
N GLY A 60 -23.89 -8.46 -14.84
CA GLY A 60 -24.29 -7.20 -15.45
C GLY A 60 -25.78 -6.93 -15.24
N ASN A 61 -26.08 -5.96 -14.39
CA ASN A 61 -27.21 -5.07 -14.54
C ASN A 61 -26.76 -3.68 -14.05
N PRO A 62 -26.76 -2.62 -14.88
CA PRO A 62 -26.55 -1.27 -14.38
C PRO A 62 -27.83 -0.82 -13.67
N GLY A 63 -28.02 -1.29 -12.44
CA GLY A 63 -28.94 -0.66 -11.50
C GLY A 63 -28.36 0.70 -11.07
N PRO A 64 -29.20 1.72 -10.83
CA PRO A 64 -28.74 2.96 -10.23
C PRO A 64 -28.47 2.71 -8.74
N GLY A 65 -27.31 2.16 -8.43
CA GLY A 65 -26.89 1.76 -7.08
C GLY A 65 -25.90 0.62 -7.16
N GLY A 66 -24.65 0.95 -7.50
CA GLY A 66 -23.53 0.04 -7.24
C GLY A 66 -23.32 -0.04 -5.73
N ASP A 67 -22.63 -1.10 -5.28
CA ASP A 67 -22.04 -1.18 -3.95
C ASP A 67 -21.17 0.05 -3.66
N VAL A 68 -21.10 0.48 -2.39
CA VAL A 68 -20.27 1.64 -2.04
C VAL A 68 -18.81 1.33 -2.38
N GLU A 69 -18.23 2.11 -3.29
CA GLU A 69 -16.83 1.99 -3.64
C GLU A 69 -16.04 3.19 -3.08
N LEU A 70 -14.90 2.88 -2.48
CA LEU A 70 -13.91 3.86 -2.03
C LEU A 70 -12.52 3.37 -2.44
N SER A 71 -11.70 4.28 -2.95
CA SER A 71 -10.32 4.01 -3.29
C SER A 71 -9.39 5.10 -2.78
N VAL A 72 -8.14 4.69 -2.53
CA VAL A 72 -7.04 5.57 -2.12
C VAL A 72 -5.95 5.46 -3.18
N SER A 73 -5.49 6.60 -3.69
CA SER A 73 -4.39 6.68 -4.65
C SER A 73 -3.41 7.80 -4.28
N GLY A 74 -2.23 7.82 -4.89
CA GLY A 74 -1.22 8.86 -4.67
C GLY A 74 -0.41 8.74 -3.37
N LEU A 75 -0.81 7.87 -2.43
CA LEU A 75 -0.01 7.56 -1.25
C LEU A 75 1.31 6.90 -1.66
N GLN A 76 2.43 7.46 -1.21
CA GLN A 76 3.75 6.89 -1.45
C GLN A 76 3.98 5.69 -0.53
N SER A 77 4.77 4.72 -0.99
CA SER A 77 5.19 3.60 -0.13
C SER A 77 6.15 4.02 0.98
N GLU A 78 6.81 5.17 0.81
CA GLU A 78 7.87 5.63 1.69
C GLU A 78 7.88 7.15 1.78
N TYR A 79 8.09 7.66 3.00
CA TYR A 79 8.23 9.08 3.30
C TYR A 79 9.46 9.32 4.17
N ILE A 80 10.10 10.47 3.98
CA ILE A 80 11.29 10.86 4.71
C ILE A 80 10.91 11.89 5.77
N LEU A 81 11.41 11.70 6.99
CA LEU A 81 11.27 12.65 8.09
C LEU A 81 11.99 13.95 7.75
N ASP A 82 11.27 15.07 7.91
CA ASP A 82 11.84 16.41 7.97
C ASP A 82 11.70 16.91 9.40
N ASN A 83 12.80 16.89 10.16
CA ASN A 83 12.84 17.35 11.56
C ASN A 83 11.76 16.72 12.47
N GLY A 84 11.45 15.44 12.28
CA GLY A 84 10.42 14.71 13.05
C GLY A 84 9.02 14.74 12.43
N ASP A 85 8.84 15.49 11.34
CA ASP A 85 7.54 15.67 10.70
C ASP A 85 7.50 14.98 9.33
N VAL A 86 6.31 14.57 8.90
CA VAL A 86 6.05 14.02 7.57
C VAL A 86 4.73 14.56 7.04
N SER A 87 4.73 15.07 5.81
CA SER A 87 3.50 15.41 5.10
C SER A 87 3.15 14.30 4.10
N ILE A 88 2.02 13.63 4.30
CA ILE A 88 1.50 12.65 3.35
C ILE A 88 0.38 13.28 2.53
N GLN A 89 0.36 12.93 1.24
CA GLN A 89 -0.70 13.34 0.32
C GLN A 89 -1.27 12.11 -0.38
N PHE A 90 -2.60 12.03 -0.43
CA PHE A 90 -3.31 10.99 -1.15
C PHE A 90 -4.63 11.54 -1.71
N THR A 91 -5.16 10.88 -2.73
CA THR A 91 -6.46 11.18 -3.32
C THR A 91 -7.43 10.09 -2.95
N LEU A 92 -8.58 10.50 -2.41
CA LEU A 92 -9.74 9.65 -2.18
C LEU A 92 -10.69 9.78 -3.35
N GLU A 93 -11.22 8.66 -3.84
CA GLU A 93 -12.28 8.63 -4.85
C GLU A 93 -13.38 7.66 -4.46
N SER A 94 -14.63 8.08 -4.61
CA SER A 94 -15.81 7.25 -4.35
C SER A 94 -16.85 7.37 -5.46
N ASN A 95 -17.66 6.33 -5.60
CA ASN A 95 -18.77 6.31 -6.57
C ASN A 95 -20.01 7.08 -6.08
N GLU A 96 -20.10 7.37 -4.78
CA GLU A 96 -21.14 8.19 -4.17
C GLU A 96 -20.62 9.06 -3.02
N ALA A 97 -21.51 9.86 -2.41
CA ALA A 97 -21.12 10.78 -1.35
C ALA A 97 -20.95 10.08 0.01
N LEU A 98 -19.79 10.27 0.63
CA LEU A 98 -19.40 9.62 1.89
C LEU A 98 -18.98 10.65 2.94
N ASP A 99 -19.39 10.41 4.19
CA ASP A 99 -18.71 10.98 5.37
C ASP A 99 -17.52 10.07 5.70
N VAL A 100 -16.29 10.58 5.52
CA VAL A 100 -15.05 9.82 5.60
C VAL A 100 -14.23 10.20 6.83
N ILE A 101 -13.66 9.20 7.50
CA ILE A 101 -12.66 9.34 8.56
C ILE A 101 -11.38 8.67 8.06
N ALA A 102 -10.28 9.41 8.02
CA ALA A 102 -8.96 8.88 7.69
C ALA A 102 -8.07 8.95 8.94
N ASN A 103 -7.53 7.79 9.35
CA ASN A 103 -6.62 7.64 10.47
C ASN A 103 -5.24 7.21 9.97
N VAL A 104 -4.19 7.84 10.45
CA VAL A 104 -2.83 7.29 10.35
C VAL A 104 -2.52 6.58 11.65
N ILE A 105 -2.11 5.32 11.57
CA ILE A 105 -1.93 4.41 12.70
C ILE A 105 -0.50 3.90 12.68
N ASN A 106 0.20 3.99 13.81
CA ASN A 106 1.55 3.45 13.94
C ASN A 106 1.56 1.92 14.18
N SER A 107 2.72 1.30 14.14
CA SER A 107 2.90 -0.14 14.41
C SER A 107 2.43 -0.61 15.80
N ALA A 108 2.30 0.29 16.77
CA ALA A 108 1.72 0.01 18.09
C ALA A 108 0.18 0.03 18.09
N GLY A 109 -0.46 0.33 16.96
CA GLY A 109 -1.91 0.45 16.83
C GLY A 109 -2.49 1.77 17.33
N SER A 110 -1.65 2.76 17.64
CA SER A 110 -2.09 4.08 18.08
C SER A 110 -2.33 4.99 16.88
N VAL A 111 -3.46 5.70 16.87
CA VAL A 111 -3.75 6.75 15.90
C VAL A 111 -2.81 7.92 16.17
N VAL A 112 -1.98 8.27 15.20
CA VAL A 112 -1.04 9.39 15.28
C VAL A 112 -1.61 10.66 14.67
N GLU A 113 -2.51 10.55 13.69
CA GLU A 113 -3.21 11.68 13.09
C GLU A 113 -4.58 11.25 12.56
N GLN A 114 -5.56 12.15 12.58
CA GLN A 114 -6.92 11.88 12.10
C GLN A 114 -7.50 13.10 11.38
N THR A 115 -8.18 12.85 10.26
CA THR A 115 -8.99 13.88 9.60
C THR A 115 -10.36 13.37 9.18
N ILE A 116 -11.30 14.30 9.07
CA ILE A 116 -12.67 14.03 8.62
C ILE A 116 -12.90 14.76 7.29
N VAL A 117 -13.43 14.03 6.32
CA VAL A 117 -13.58 14.47 4.94
C VAL A 117 -15.03 14.23 4.52
N LYS A 118 -15.69 15.25 3.98
CA LYS A 118 -16.88 15.04 3.17
C LYS A 118 -16.43 14.81 1.73
N LEU A 119 -16.68 13.61 1.22
CA LEU A 119 -16.30 13.19 -0.12
C LEU A 119 -17.57 13.09 -0.98
N THR A 120 -17.55 13.68 -2.17
CA THR A 120 -18.69 13.64 -3.11
C THR A 120 -18.38 12.91 -4.40
N ASP A 121 -17.10 12.80 -4.71
CA ASP A 121 -16.53 12.27 -5.95
C ASP A 121 -15.05 11.96 -5.72
N SER A 122 -14.17 12.98 -5.78
CA SER A 122 -12.73 12.84 -5.63
C SER A 122 -12.18 14.02 -4.85
N ARG A 123 -11.24 13.75 -3.94
CA ARG A 123 -10.61 14.78 -3.11
C ARG A 123 -9.18 14.40 -2.74
N THR A 124 -8.25 15.30 -3.05
CA THR A 124 -6.90 15.25 -2.50
C THR A 124 -6.90 15.69 -1.04
N VAL A 125 -6.27 14.89 -0.20
CA VAL A 125 -6.10 15.10 1.23
C VAL A 125 -4.61 15.18 1.54
N THR A 126 -4.24 16.19 2.31
CA THR A 126 -2.91 16.29 2.92
C THR A 126 -3.07 16.08 4.41
N MET A 127 -2.23 15.23 5.01
CA MET A 127 -2.13 15.04 6.45
C MET A 127 -0.69 15.30 6.87
N ASP A 128 -0.50 16.20 7.83
CA ASP A 128 0.79 16.54 8.40
C ASP A 128 0.94 15.78 9.72
N LEU A 129 1.92 14.88 9.77
CA LEU A 129 2.23 14.05 10.92
C LEU A 129 3.39 14.72 11.67
N TYR A 130 3.18 15.03 12.95
CA TYR A 130 4.18 15.70 13.77
C TYR A 130 4.82 14.76 14.79
N ASP A 131 6.10 14.98 15.09
CA ASP A 131 6.86 14.21 16.09
C ASP A 131 6.77 12.67 15.88
N VAL A 132 6.74 12.23 14.62
CA VAL A 132 6.73 10.81 14.25
C VAL A 132 8.15 10.22 14.16
N THR A 133 8.26 8.91 14.30
CA THR A 133 9.54 8.18 14.27
C THR A 133 9.64 7.30 13.04
N GLU A 134 10.85 6.87 12.69
CA GLU A 134 11.03 5.82 11.68
C GLU A 134 10.18 4.57 12.02
N GLY A 135 9.53 3.99 11.00
CA GLY A 135 8.76 2.76 11.18
C GLY A 135 7.68 2.52 10.12
N GLN A 136 6.88 1.49 10.36
CA GLN A 136 5.73 1.14 9.54
C GLN A 136 4.47 1.84 10.07
N TYR A 137 3.69 2.38 9.14
CA TYR A 137 2.44 3.09 9.39
C TYR A 137 1.34 2.54 8.47
N LYS A 138 0.10 2.66 8.93
CA LYS A 138 -1.10 2.28 8.19
C LYS A 138 -2.01 3.49 8.08
N LEU A 139 -2.38 3.86 6.86
CA LEU A 139 -3.51 4.74 6.58
C LEU A 139 -4.77 3.88 6.54
N GLU A 140 -5.69 4.10 7.46
CA GLU A 140 -6.99 3.44 7.52
C GLU A 140 -8.08 4.47 7.22
N VAL A 141 -8.80 4.26 6.12
CA VAL A 141 -9.86 5.16 5.65
C VAL A 141 -11.19 4.45 5.74
N VAL A 142 -12.14 5.05 6.44
CA VAL A 142 -13.50 4.53 6.62
C VAL A 142 -14.47 5.55 6.04
N GLY A 143 -15.26 5.14 5.04
CA GLY A 143 -16.34 5.93 4.46
C GLY A 143 -17.69 5.40 4.90
N THR A 144 -18.60 6.30 5.27
CA THR A 144 -20.00 5.97 5.60
C THR A 144 -20.94 6.70 4.63
N ALA A 145 -21.77 5.94 3.92
CA ALA A 145 -22.81 6.46 3.04
C ALA A 145 -24.02 6.94 3.84
N THR A 146 -24.92 7.69 3.19
CA THR A 146 -26.07 8.33 3.86
C THR A 146 -27.10 7.31 4.37
N ASP A 147 -27.17 6.14 3.74
CA ASP A 147 -28.01 5.02 4.15
C ASP A 147 -27.40 4.16 5.27
N GLY A 148 -26.16 4.47 5.66
CA GLY A 148 -25.41 3.80 6.72
C GLY A 148 -24.52 2.65 6.23
N GLU A 149 -24.40 2.40 4.93
CA GLU A 149 -23.41 1.47 4.40
C GLU A 149 -21.98 2.00 4.68
N VAL A 150 -21.07 1.08 5.03
CA VAL A 150 -19.70 1.41 5.43
C VAL A 150 -18.71 0.67 4.56
N VAL A 151 -17.73 1.41 4.04
CA VAL A 151 -16.59 0.88 3.29
C VAL A 151 -15.29 1.23 4.02
N MET A 152 -14.32 0.32 4.00
CA MET A 152 -13.00 0.52 4.60
C MET A 152 -11.91 0.16 3.60
N VAL A 153 -10.88 1.01 3.54
CA VAL A 153 -9.66 0.77 2.79
C VAL A 153 -8.49 1.01 3.72
N ASP A 154 -7.50 0.13 3.69
CA ASP A 154 -6.22 0.37 4.33
C ASP A 154 -5.06 0.31 3.33
N ASN A 155 -4.05 1.14 3.60
CA ASN A 155 -2.80 1.19 2.87
C ASN A 155 -1.67 1.33 3.88
N SER A 156 -0.53 0.70 3.59
CA SER A 156 0.66 0.80 4.45
C SER A 156 1.76 1.61 3.77
N PHE A 157 2.54 2.33 4.58
CA PHE A 157 3.72 3.07 4.15
C PHE A 157 4.79 3.05 5.25
N SER A 158 6.05 3.29 4.86
CA SER A 158 7.15 3.45 5.81
C SER A 158 7.57 4.90 5.95
N VAL A 159 7.87 5.31 7.17
CA VAL A 159 8.58 6.55 7.46
C VAL A 159 10.03 6.21 7.73
N LYS A 160 10.97 6.94 7.13
CA LYS A 160 12.42 6.79 7.32
C LYS A 160 13.06 8.12 7.70
N GLU A 161 14.22 8.08 8.34
CA GLU A 161 15.03 9.28 8.55
C GLU A 161 15.66 9.77 7.23
N GLU A 162 15.87 11.09 7.13
CA GLU A 162 16.61 11.72 6.04
C GLU A 162 18.03 11.16 5.98
N GLY A 163 18.30 10.34 4.96
CA GLY A 163 19.59 9.66 4.77
C GLY A 163 19.51 8.19 4.34
N GLY A 164 18.32 7.60 4.29
CA GLY A 164 18.13 6.23 3.80
C GLY A 164 17.92 6.13 2.29
N THR A 165 18.87 6.54 1.45
CA THR A 165 18.78 6.21 0.02
C THR A 165 19.07 4.72 -0.17
N THR A 166 18.13 4.00 -0.78
CA THR A 166 18.35 2.61 -1.18
C THR A 166 19.59 2.52 -2.06
N PRO A 167 20.53 1.59 -1.80
CA PRO A 167 21.73 1.42 -2.61
C PRO A 167 21.39 1.33 -4.10
N PRO A 168 22.13 2.02 -4.98
CA PRO A 168 22.13 1.73 -6.41
C PRO A 168 22.26 0.22 -6.65
N PRO A 169 21.66 -0.34 -7.70
CA PRO A 169 21.82 -1.76 -8.04
C PRO A 169 23.30 -2.16 -8.03
N PRO A 170 23.66 -3.35 -7.49
CA PRO A 170 25.05 -3.77 -7.42
C PRO A 170 25.66 -3.83 -8.82
N GLY A 171 26.59 -2.94 -9.14
CA GLY A 171 27.26 -2.97 -10.45
C GLY A 171 28.13 -1.78 -10.83
N ASP A 172 27.74 -0.54 -10.52
CA ASP A 172 28.45 0.67 -10.99
C ASP A 172 28.45 1.80 -9.94
N TYR A 173 29.28 1.66 -8.89
CA TYR A 173 29.54 2.77 -7.95
C TYR A 173 30.76 3.57 -8.42
N PRO A 174 30.73 4.91 -8.32
CA PRO A 174 31.89 5.72 -8.66
C PRO A 174 33.03 5.50 -7.66
N PRO A 175 34.31 5.60 -8.07
CA PRO A 175 35.42 5.68 -7.13
C PRO A 175 35.30 6.90 -6.22
N TYR A 176 35.78 6.78 -4.99
CA TYR A 176 35.90 7.92 -4.07
C TYR A 176 36.76 9.04 -4.65
N GLU A 177 36.31 10.29 -4.50
CA GLU A 177 36.98 11.52 -4.91
C GLU A 177 36.97 12.53 -3.76
N ALA A 178 38.16 12.91 -3.29
CA ALA A 178 38.28 13.89 -2.21
C ALA A 178 37.84 15.29 -2.67
N GLY A 179 37.12 15.99 -1.82
CA GLY A 179 36.51 17.29 -2.09
C GLY A 179 35.10 17.22 -2.68
N THR A 180 34.65 16.03 -3.10
CA THR A 180 33.26 15.80 -3.51
C THR A 180 32.36 15.75 -2.29
N ASN A 181 31.27 16.53 -2.31
CA ASN A 181 30.33 16.56 -1.21
C ASN A 181 29.35 15.39 -1.33
N TYR A 182 29.62 14.32 -0.58
CA TYR A 182 28.79 13.11 -0.53
C TYR A 182 27.59 13.32 0.39
N GLU A 183 26.44 12.77 0.00
CA GLU A 183 25.24 12.73 0.83
C GLU A 183 25.25 11.49 1.75
N ALA A 184 24.53 11.57 2.87
CA ALA A 184 24.36 10.41 3.73
C ALA A 184 23.71 9.25 2.96
N GLY A 185 24.25 8.04 3.10
CA GLY A 185 23.82 6.86 2.35
C GLY A 185 24.47 6.70 0.96
N GLU A 186 25.23 7.69 0.47
CA GLU A 186 25.88 7.56 -0.84
C GLU A 186 27.01 6.51 -0.82
N ILE A 187 27.06 5.66 -1.85
CA ILE A 187 28.02 4.55 -1.94
C ILE A 187 29.08 4.82 -2.98
N VAL A 188 30.35 4.64 -2.59
CA VAL A 188 31.54 4.76 -3.45
C VAL A 188 32.40 3.51 -3.40
N VAL A 189 33.26 3.34 -4.41
CA VAL A 189 34.33 2.35 -4.41
C VAL A 189 35.57 2.95 -3.74
N GLY A 190 36.01 2.33 -2.64
CA GLY A 190 37.25 2.68 -1.95
C GLY A 190 38.51 2.27 -2.71
N SER A 191 39.67 2.72 -2.26
CA SER A 191 40.96 2.39 -2.90
C SER A 191 41.32 0.89 -2.84
N ASP A 192 40.67 0.14 -1.95
CA ASP A 192 40.79 -1.31 -1.78
C ASP A 192 39.74 -2.11 -2.59
N ASN A 193 39.03 -1.46 -3.51
CA ASN A 193 37.91 -2.00 -4.26
C ASN A 193 36.69 -2.42 -3.40
N GLY A 194 36.66 -2.06 -2.11
CA GLY A 194 35.48 -2.23 -1.27
C GLY A 194 34.40 -1.19 -1.56
N LEU A 195 33.16 -1.50 -1.18
CA LEU A 195 32.05 -0.55 -1.22
C LEU A 195 31.88 0.12 0.14
N TYR A 196 31.66 1.43 0.11
CA TYR A 196 31.59 2.25 1.31
C TYR A 196 30.43 3.23 1.22
N GLU A 197 29.59 3.21 2.24
CA GLU A 197 28.43 4.09 2.40
C GLU A 197 28.78 5.29 3.30
N CYS A 198 28.52 6.51 2.85
CA CYS A 198 28.77 7.72 3.63
C CYS A 198 27.80 7.77 4.83
N LYS A 199 28.35 7.97 6.03
CA LYS A 199 27.56 7.99 7.26
C LYS A 199 26.63 9.21 7.34
N PRO A 200 25.51 9.10 8.08
CA PRO A 200 24.63 10.22 8.37
C PRO A 200 25.31 11.30 9.25
N TRP A 201 24.62 12.43 9.39
CA TRP A 201 25.06 13.53 10.23
C TRP A 201 25.36 13.04 11.67
N PRO A 202 26.42 13.53 12.34
CA PRO A 202 27.30 14.66 11.99
C PRO A 202 28.50 14.29 11.10
N TYR A 203 28.61 13.03 10.68
CA TYR A 203 29.80 12.50 10.02
C TYR A 203 29.84 12.74 8.51
N THR A 204 28.70 13.02 7.89
CA THR A 204 28.56 13.27 6.44
C THR A 204 29.54 14.34 5.93
N ALA A 205 29.80 15.37 6.72
CA ALA A 205 30.77 16.42 6.37
C ALA A 205 32.22 15.92 6.23
N TRP A 206 32.53 14.74 6.78
CA TRP A 206 33.85 14.13 6.70
C TRP A 206 34.00 13.23 5.48
N CYS A 207 32.91 12.80 4.84
CA CYS A 207 32.97 11.97 3.64
C CYS A 207 33.75 12.68 2.52
N ALA A 208 33.58 14.00 2.36
CA ALA A 208 34.34 14.79 1.38
C ALA A 208 35.85 14.92 1.70
N SER A 209 36.29 14.59 2.91
CA SER A 209 37.66 14.86 3.37
C SER A 209 38.58 13.67 3.12
N ALA A 210 39.71 13.93 2.45
CA ALA A 210 40.75 12.93 2.17
C ALA A 210 41.28 12.24 3.44
N SER A 211 41.21 12.89 4.61
CA SER A 211 41.60 12.28 5.90
C SER A 211 40.75 11.06 6.27
N TYR A 212 39.55 10.95 5.69
CA TYR A 212 38.59 9.88 5.92
C TYR A 212 38.35 9.04 4.65
N ALA A 213 39.26 9.10 3.67
CA ALA A 213 39.13 8.38 2.42
C ALA A 213 38.96 6.84 2.63
N PRO A 214 37.90 6.22 2.09
CA PRO A 214 37.60 4.81 2.31
C PRO A 214 38.63 3.88 1.66
N GLY A 215 39.05 2.87 2.42
CA GLY A 215 40.06 1.88 1.99
C GLY A 215 41.51 2.38 2.05
N ASP A 216 41.73 3.70 2.20
CA ASP A 216 43.08 4.31 2.19
C ASP A 216 43.49 4.86 3.56
N SER A 217 42.59 5.52 4.29
CA SER A 217 42.94 6.24 5.51
C SER A 217 42.86 5.36 6.78
N LEU A 218 43.43 5.82 7.90
CA LEU A 218 43.26 5.15 9.20
C LEU A 218 41.96 5.52 9.91
N TYR A 219 41.24 6.51 9.38
CA TYR A 219 40.08 7.13 10.02
C TYR A 219 38.80 6.95 9.21
N TRP A 220 38.83 6.24 8.07
CA TRP A 220 37.66 6.11 7.21
C TRP A 220 36.43 5.59 7.96
N GLN A 221 36.63 4.76 8.99
CA GLN A 221 35.56 4.22 9.82
C GLN A 221 34.73 5.30 10.51
N ASP A 222 35.27 6.51 10.68
CA ASP A 222 34.55 7.61 11.31
C ASP A 222 33.55 8.27 10.34
N ALA A 223 33.80 8.20 9.02
CA ALA A 223 32.95 8.82 8.00
C ALA A 223 32.18 7.81 7.12
N TRP A 224 32.64 6.55 7.05
CA TRP A 224 32.10 5.54 6.14
C TRP A 224 31.75 4.23 6.84
N VAL A 225 30.73 3.55 6.34
CA VAL A 225 30.39 2.14 6.65
C VAL A 225 30.86 1.28 5.49
N LYS A 226 31.61 0.20 5.79
CA LYS A 226 32.02 -0.77 4.76
C LYS A 226 30.90 -1.80 4.55
N LEU A 227 30.51 -2.04 3.31
CA LEU A 227 29.46 -2.99 2.90
C LEU A 227 30.02 -4.38 2.54
#